data_AF-A0A7J7TA04-F1
#
_entry.id   AF-A0A7J7TA04-F1
#
_cell.length_a   1.000
_cell.length_b   1.000
_cell.length_c   1.000
_cell.angle_alpha   90.00
_cell.angle_beta   90.00
_cell.angle_gamma   90.00
#
_symmetry.space_group_name_H-M   'P 1'
#
loop_
_entity.id
_entity.type
_entity.pdbx_description
1 polymer ?
#
loop_
_entity_poly.entity_id
_entity_poly.type
_entity_poly.pdbx_seq_one_letter_code
_entity_poly.pdbx_strand_id
1 'polypeptide(L)'
;MPAALPRRYEDVRGATVSALLPVCRQGPGFSPSLAVEGVSEEPVPDEEEGSTTWSYSFSQLPQFLSGSWSEFSAQPENFLKGCKWAPDGSCILTNSADNILRIYNLPPEMYSEGEQREYAEMVPVLRMVEGDTIYDYCWYSLMSSSQPDTSYVASSSRENPIHIWDAFTGELRASFRAYNHLDELTAAHSLCFSPDGSQLFCGFNRTVRVFSTARPGRDCEVRATFAKKQGQSGIISCIAFNPAQPLYACGSYGCSLGLYAWDDGSLLALLGGHRGGITHLCFHPDGNRFFSGARKDAELLCWDLRQPGHPLWSLNREVTTNQRIYFDLDPTGQFLVSGSTSGAVSVWDTGEAGHERKPEPVLSFLPQKDCTNGVSLHPSLPLLATASGQRVFPEPTESGDEEEQEVDLPLLSMRHVHLECQLQLWWCGGSPDTSIPDAQQGEREQGGTKRGGGEFI
;
A
#
# COMPACT_ATOMS: atom_id res chain seq x y z
N MET A 1 34.67 22.81 43.62
CA MET A 1 33.40 22.45 44.28
C MET A 1 32.63 23.71 44.60
N PRO A 2 31.30 23.69 44.48
CA PRO A 2 30.55 24.34 43.40
C PRO A 2 30.64 25.87 43.42
N ALA A 3 30.61 26.48 42.23
CA ALA A 3 30.46 27.93 42.04
C ALA A 3 29.28 28.16 41.09
N ALA A 4 28.35 29.01 41.51
CA ALA A 4 27.22 29.46 40.71
C ALA A 4 27.32 30.98 40.50
N LEU A 5 27.17 31.37 39.22
CA LEU A 5 26.79 32.68 38.65
C LEU A 5 27.87 33.79 38.73
N PRO A 6 27.89 34.80 37.82
CA PRO A 6 26.75 35.35 37.06
C PRO A 6 26.97 35.87 35.60
N ARG A 7 25.83 36.13 34.94
CA ARG A 7 25.43 37.21 33.97
C ARG A 7 26.45 37.94 33.04
N ARG A 8 25.91 38.16 31.81
CA ARG A 8 25.99 39.30 30.86
C ARG A 8 27.13 39.39 29.83
N TYR A 9 26.73 39.58 28.57
CA TYR A 9 27.14 40.56 27.51
C TYR A 9 26.77 39.88 26.15
N GLU A 10 26.44 40.51 25.03
CA GLU A 10 25.90 41.82 24.61
C GLU A 10 25.58 41.66 23.10
N ASP A 11 25.02 42.71 22.51
CA ASP A 11 24.31 42.83 21.23
C ASP A 11 25.24 43.28 20.07
N VAL A 12 25.10 42.74 18.83
CA VAL A 12 25.42 43.46 17.58
C VAL A 12 24.55 42.98 16.39
N ARG A 13 23.47 43.74 16.14
CA ARG A 13 22.93 44.30 14.87
C ARG A 13 23.32 43.73 13.48
N GLY A 14 22.28 43.64 12.63
CA GLY A 14 22.27 43.90 11.16
C GLY A 14 21.86 42.66 10.34
N ALA A 15 20.86 42.64 9.44
CA ALA A 15 20.18 43.70 8.70
C ALA A 15 18.77 43.25 8.26
N THR A 16 17.84 44.19 8.22
CA THR A 16 16.52 44.10 7.56
C THR A 16 16.67 44.23 6.04
N VAL A 17 16.06 43.33 5.27
CA VAL A 17 15.50 43.64 3.95
C VAL A 17 14.09 43.05 3.85
N SER A 18 13.18 43.92 3.46
CA SER A 18 11.74 43.74 3.29
C SER A 18 11.42 43.26 1.87
N ALA A 19 10.49 42.32 1.73
CA ALA A 19 9.69 42.08 0.52
C ALA A 19 8.38 41.39 0.97
N LEU A 20 7.31 42.13 1.30
CA LEU A 20 6.27 42.68 0.41
C LEU A 20 5.64 41.65 -0.55
N LEU A 21 4.50 41.11 -0.08
CA LEU A 21 3.45 40.42 -0.82
C LEU A 21 2.81 41.34 -1.88
N PRO A 22 2.35 40.84 -3.04
CA PRO A 22 1.38 41.56 -3.85
C PRO A 22 -0.05 41.16 -3.48
N VAL A 23 -0.82 42.18 -3.09
CA VAL A 23 -2.27 42.20 -3.01
C VAL A 23 -2.85 42.38 -4.41
N CYS A 24 -3.76 41.50 -4.81
CA CYS A 24 -4.50 41.59 -6.06
C CYS A 24 -5.60 42.66 -5.95
N ARG A 25 -5.62 43.65 -6.85
CA ARG A 25 -6.71 44.64 -6.99
C ARG A 25 -7.25 44.66 -8.43
N GLN A 26 -8.55 44.95 -8.48
CA GLN A 26 -9.52 44.85 -9.56
C GLN A 26 -9.27 45.72 -10.81
N GLY A 27 -9.70 45.21 -11.98
CA GLY A 27 -10.42 45.84 -13.12
C GLY A 27 -9.84 47.09 -13.81
N PRO A 28 -10.07 47.29 -15.14
CA PRO A 28 -11.44 47.40 -15.69
C PRO A 28 -11.64 46.77 -17.09
N GLY A 29 -12.90 46.67 -17.54
CA GLY A 29 -13.27 46.13 -18.87
C GLY A 29 -13.39 47.19 -19.98
N PHE A 30 -13.39 46.73 -21.23
CA PHE A 30 -14.09 47.32 -22.39
C PHE A 30 -14.25 46.26 -23.51
N SER A 31 -15.32 46.42 -24.30
CA SER A 31 -15.97 45.52 -25.26
C SER A 31 -15.33 45.47 -26.67
N PRO A 32 -15.83 44.66 -27.64
CA PRO A 32 -15.05 44.10 -28.76
C PRO A 32 -15.21 44.86 -30.10
N SER A 33 -14.23 44.73 -31.01
CA SER A 33 -14.46 44.70 -32.48
C SER A 33 -13.17 44.49 -33.30
N LEU A 34 -13.36 43.82 -34.44
CA LEU A 34 -12.59 43.83 -35.70
C LEU A 34 -11.51 42.75 -35.90
N ALA A 35 -11.87 41.85 -36.82
CA ALA A 35 -11.05 40.84 -37.46
C ALA A 35 -9.98 41.46 -38.38
N VAL A 36 -8.80 40.84 -38.39
CA VAL A 36 -7.88 40.86 -39.53
C VAL A 36 -7.26 39.46 -39.62
N GLU A 37 -7.40 38.83 -40.78
CA GLU A 37 -6.81 37.55 -41.15
C GLU A 37 -5.27 37.63 -41.13
N GLY A 38 -4.64 36.68 -40.46
CA GLY A 38 -3.20 36.45 -40.50
C GLY A 38 -2.95 34.95 -40.41
N VAL A 39 -2.38 34.39 -41.47
CA VAL A 39 -2.05 32.96 -41.60
C VAL A 39 -1.01 32.59 -40.55
N SER A 40 -1.38 31.71 -39.61
CA SER A 40 -0.46 31.07 -38.68
C SER A 40 -0.16 29.65 -39.15
N GLU A 41 1.11 29.37 -39.46
CA GLU A 41 1.62 28.01 -39.62
C GLU A 41 1.40 27.24 -38.32
N GLU A 42 0.73 26.09 -38.40
CA GLU A 42 0.59 25.20 -37.25
C GLU A 42 1.93 24.49 -36.96
N PRO A 43 2.41 24.47 -35.70
CA PRO A 43 3.52 23.61 -35.35
C PRO A 43 3.05 22.17 -35.37
N VAL A 44 3.80 21.33 -36.09
CA VAL A 44 3.68 19.87 -36.08
C VAL A 44 3.78 19.41 -34.62
N PRO A 45 2.88 18.53 -34.11
CA PRO A 45 3.06 17.97 -32.79
C PRO A 45 4.34 17.14 -32.79
N ASP A 46 5.26 17.45 -31.88
CA ASP A 46 6.39 16.59 -31.56
C ASP A 46 5.84 15.19 -31.26
N GLU A 47 6.38 14.20 -31.97
CA GLU A 47 6.06 12.78 -31.77
C GLU A 47 6.27 12.45 -30.28
N GLU A 48 5.18 12.14 -29.57
CA GLU A 48 5.25 11.60 -28.22
C GLU A 48 6.13 10.36 -28.28
N GLU A 49 7.35 10.45 -27.71
CA GLU A 49 8.18 9.29 -27.40
C GLU A 49 7.28 8.28 -26.68
N GLY A 50 7.05 7.13 -27.33
CA GLY A 50 6.10 6.13 -26.88
C GLY A 50 6.35 5.77 -25.41
N SER A 51 5.52 6.31 -24.52
CA SER A 51 5.48 5.92 -23.12
C SER A 51 5.21 4.42 -23.09
N THR A 52 6.24 3.64 -22.84
CA THR A 52 6.13 2.18 -22.73
C THR A 52 5.34 1.90 -21.46
N THR A 53 4.02 1.76 -21.61
CA THR A 53 3.12 1.42 -20.52
C THR A 53 3.33 -0.05 -20.21
N TRP A 54 4.07 -0.33 -19.14
CA TRP A 54 4.24 -1.68 -18.65
C TRP A 54 2.94 -2.19 -18.03
N SER A 55 2.59 -3.45 -18.31
CA SER A 55 1.44 -4.12 -17.72
C SER A 55 1.87 -5.34 -16.92
N TYR A 56 1.13 -5.65 -15.85
CA TYR A 56 1.28 -6.91 -15.15
C TYR A 56 0.91 -8.08 -16.07
N SER A 57 1.68 -9.15 -16.02
CA SER A 57 1.38 -10.42 -16.66
C SER A 57 1.70 -11.56 -15.70
N PHE A 58 0.66 -12.27 -15.28
CA PHE A 58 0.78 -13.48 -14.46
C PHE A 58 0.64 -14.76 -15.27
N SER A 59 0.89 -14.69 -16.59
CA SER A 59 0.96 -15.86 -17.47
C SER A 59 2.21 -16.72 -17.23
N GLN A 60 3.24 -16.13 -16.60
CA GLN A 60 4.46 -16.80 -16.18
C GLN A 60 4.68 -16.58 -14.69
N LEU A 61 5.54 -17.41 -14.09
CA LEU A 61 5.94 -17.21 -12.70
C LEU A 61 6.75 -15.91 -12.55
N PRO A 62 6.47 -15.10 -11.51
CA PRO A 62 7.27 -13.93 -11.18
C PRO A 62 8.75 -14.28 -11.02
N GLN A 63 9.61 -13.43 -11.56
CA GLN A 63 11.05 -13.57 -11.42
C GLN A 63 11.51 -12.86 -10.15
N PHE A 64 12.26 -13.57 -9.30
CA PHE A 64 12.89 -12.97 -8.12
C PHE A 64 13.94 -11.93 -8.54
N LEU A 65 13.93 -10.76 -7.92
CA LEU A 65 14.88 -9.68 -8.20
C LEU A 65 15.82 -9.44 -7.02
N SER A 66 15.27 -9.20 -5.83
CA SER A 66 16.05 -8.88 -4.63
C SER A 66 15.20 -9.08 -3.37
N GLY A 67 15.79 -8.88 -2.20
CA GLY A 67 15.09 -8.91 -0.93
C GLY A 67 15.95 -8.42 0.23
N SER A 68 15.41 -8.47 1.43
CA SER A 68 16.08 -8.15 2.69
C SER A 68 15.76 -9.23 3.72
N TRP A 69 16.77 -9.89 4.26
CA TRP A 69 16.63 -11.03 5.20
C TRP A 69 17.58 -10.91 6.40
N SER A 70 18.77 -10.36 6.20
CA SER A 70 19.78 -10.13 7.24
C SER A 70 19.25 -9.16 8.31
N GLU A 71 18.50 -8.13 7.90
CA GLU A 71 17.90 -7.14 8.80
C GLU A 71 16.94 -7.77 9.82
N PHE A 72 16.17 -8.79 9.41
CA PHE A 72 15.16 -9.43 10.26
C PHE A 72 15.70 -10.65 11.01
N SER A 73 16.85 -11.17 10.60
CA SER A 73 17.49 -12.32 11.24
C SER A 73 18.21 -11.98 12.56
N ALA A 74 18.41 -10.68 12.85
CA ALA A 74 19.17 -10.22 14.01
C ALA A 74 18.46 -10.48 15.35
N GLN A 75 17.13 -10.53 15.37
CA GLN A 75 16.33 -10.81 16.56
C GLN A 75 15.41 -12.00 16.34
N PRO A 76 15.26 -12.89 17.33
CA PRO A 76 14.30 -13.98 17.22
C PRO A 76 12.88 -13.41 17.12
N GLU A 77 12.05 -14.06 16.30
CA GLU A 77 10.63 -13.71 16.11
C GLU A 77 10.39 -12.29 15.54
N ASN A 78 11.35 -11.70 14.81
CA ASN A 78 11.19 -10.41 14.15
C ASN A 78 10.44 -10.49 12.81
N PHE A 79 9.26 -11.13 12.82
CA PHE A 79 8.44 -11.27 11.62
C PHE A 79 7.88 -9.95 11.12
N LEU A 80 7.73 -9.82 9.80
CA LEU A 80 7.12 -8.65 9.19
C LEU A 80 5.60 -8.64 9.43
N LYS A 81 5.00 -7.47 9.39
CA LYS A 81 3.56 -7.21 9.53
C LYS A 81 2.99 -6.54 8.28
N GLY A 82 3.56 -6.87 7.12
CA GLY A 82 3.21 -6.36 5.80
C GLY A 82 4.30 -5.51 5.15
N CYS A 83 4.05 -5.16 3.89
CA CYS A 83 4.81 -4.20 3.09
C CYS A 83 3.84 -3.35 2.27
N LYS A 84 4.23 -2.11 1.93
CA LYS A 84 3.45 -1.19 1.08
C LYS A 84 4.37 -0.36 0.20
N TRP A 85 4.10 -0.31 -1.10
CA TRP A 85 4.73 0.66 -1.99
C TRP A 85 4.33 2.09 -1.63
N ALA A 86 5.27 3.00 -1.78
CA ALA A 86 4.97 4.42 -1.85
C ALA A 86 4.01 4.70 -3.02
N PRO A 87 3.09 5.68 -2.91
CA PRO A 87 2.16 6.04 -3.98
C PRO A 87 2.82 6.38 -5.31
N ASP A 88 4.05 6.89 -5.30
CA ASP A 88 4.84 7.18 -6.50
C ASP A 88 5.71 6.01 -6.98
N GLY A 89 5.74 4.89 -6.24
CA GLY A 89 6.54 3.71 -6.55
C GLY A 89 8.02 3.78 -6.16
N SER A 90 8.48 4.89 -5.57
CA SER A 90 9.92 5.12 -5.34
C SER A 90 10.56 4.19 -4.30
N CYS A 91 9.78 3.72 -3.32
CA CYS A 91 10.29 2.97 -2.18
C CYS A 91 9.22 2.08 -1.55
N ILE A 92 9.66 1.16 -0.68
CA ILE A 92 8.81 0.21 0.04
C ILE A 92 8.88 0.51 1.54
N LEU A 93 7.72 0.60 2.18
CA LEU A 93 7.58 0.69 3.64
C LEU A 93 7.24 -0.68 4.21
N THR A 94 7.95 -1.08 5.25
CA THR A 94 7.64 -2.29 6.03
C THR A 94 7.61 -1.99 7.52
N ASN A 95 7.05 -2.94 8.26
CA ASN A 95 6.98 -2.95 9.71
C ASN A 95 7.19 -4.38 10.20
N SER A 96 7.79 -4.57 11.36
CA SER A 96 8.08 -5.88 11.95
C SER A 96 7.74 -5.96 13.45
N ALA A 97 8.03 -7.11 14.05
CA ALA A 97 7.71 -7.36 15.45
C ALA A 97 8.54 -6.51 16.44
N ASP A 98 9.71 -6.02 16.01
CA ASP A 98 10.58 -5.10 16.74
C ASP A 98 10.06 -3.65 16.87
N ASN A 99 8.87 -3.36 16.35
CA ASN A 99 8.22 -2.02 16.40
C ASN A 99 8.98 -0.95 15.60
N ILE A 100 9.71 -1.34 14.56
CA ILE A 100 10.43 -0.41 13.69
C ILE A 100 9.78 -0.41 12.31
N LEU A 101 9.44 0.79 11.84
CA LEU A 101 9.10 1.04 10.44
C LEU A 101 10.39 1.19 9.64
N ARG A 102 10.44 0.59 8.45
CA ARG A 102 11.61 0.62 7.58
C ARG A 102 11.23 1.07 6.18
N ILE A 103 12.05 1.94 5.60
CA ILE A 103 11.93 2.34 4.20
C ILE A 103 13.09 1.73 3.42
N TYR A 104 12.78 1.15 2.28
CA TYR A 104 13.73 0.55 1.36
C TYR A 104 13.62 1.22 -0.01
N ASN A 105 14.75 1.67 -0.54
CA ASN A 105 14.83 2.09 -1.94
C ASN A 105 14.99 0.86 -2.83
N LEU A 106 14.58 1.00 -4.09
CA LEU A 106 14.87 0.02 -5.13
C LEU A 106 16.39 -0.11 -5.35
N PRO A 107 16.90 -1.32 -5.68
CA PRO A 107 18.30 -1.51 -6.02
C PRO A 107 18.73 -0.53 -7.12
N PRO A 108 19.80 0.28 -6.90
CA PRO A 108 20.27 1.26 -7.89
C PRO A 108 20.55 0.64 -9.26
N GLU A 109 20.94 -0.63 -9.28
CA GLU A 109 21.24 -1.41 -10.47
C GLU A 109 20.01 -1.60 -11.38
N MET A 110 18.79 -1.55 -10.84
CA MET A 110 17.57 -1.62 -11.66
C MET A 110 17.40 -0.41 -12.58
N TYR A 111 18.01 0.73 -12.22
CA TYR A 111 18.02 1.94 -13.06
C TYR A 111 19.15 1.93 -14.10
N SER A 112 20.06 0.95 -14.03
CA SER A 112 21.13 0.78 -15.00
C SER A 112 20.69 -0.18 -16.11
N GLU A 113 21.05 0.09 -17.36
CA GLU A 113 20.71 -0.75 -18.54
C GLU A 113 21.46 -2.10 -18.57
N GLY A 114 21.75 -2.69 -17.40
CA GLY A 114 22.35 -4.01 -17.27
C GLY A 114 21.26 -5.07 -17.14
N GLU A 115 21.30 -6.13 -17.95
CA GLU A 115 20.51 -7.35 -17.77
C GLU A 115 21.01 -8.15 -16.55
N GLN A 116 20.95 -7.58 -15.35
CA GLN A 116 21.11 -8.35 -14.12
C GLN A 116 19.76 -8.94 -13.71
N ARG A 117 19.76 -10.27 -13.51
CA ARG A 117 18.55 -11.03 -13.18
C ARG A 117 18.27 -11.08 -11.67
N GLU A 118 19.30 -10.92 -10.85
CA GLU A 118 19.25 -10.91 -9.39
C GLU A 118 20.19 -9.82 -8.88
N TYR A 119 19.69 -8.98 -7.98
CA TYR A 119 20.40 -7.84 -7.41
C TYR A 119 20.85 -8.11 -5.98
N ALA A 120 21.74 -7.24 -5.46
CA ALA A 120 22.24 -7.34 -4.09
C ALA A 120 21.11 -7.24 -3.05
N GLU A 121 21.38 -7.74 -1.84
CA GLU A 121 20.45 -7.64 -0.71
C GLU A 121 20.12 -6.17 -0.40
N MET A 122 18.82 -5.88 -0.29
CA MET A 122 18.32 -4.57 0.08
C MET A 122 18.55 -4.28 1.56
N VAL A 123 19.05 -3.08 1.85
CA VAL A 123 19.24 -2.55 3.21
C VAL A 123 18.28 -1.39 3.41
N PRO A 124 17.62 -1.27 4.56
CA PRO A 124 16.71 -0.15 4.79
C PRO A 124 17.51 1.16 4.91
N VAL A 125 17.04 2.17 4.19
CA VAL A 125 17.62 3.52 4.19
C VAL A 125 17.20 4.33 5.41
N LEU A 126 16.02 4.04 5.97
CA LEU A 126 15.49 4.69 7.17
C LEU A 126 14.90 3.66 8.13
N ARG A 127 14.99 3.97 9.43
CA ARG A 127 14.40 3.21 10.54
C ARG A 127 13.68 4.20 11.47
N MET A 128 12.36 4.08 11.61
CA MET A 128 11.56 4.91 12.51
C MET A 128 11.04 4.01 13.64
N VAL A 129 11.46 4.29 14.87
CA VAL A 129 11.20 3.43 16.03
C VAL A 129 9.95 3.91 16.76
N GLU A 130 8.98 3.02 16.92
CA GLU A 130 7.78 3.24 17.71
C GLU A 130 7.95 2.74 19.15
N GLY A 131 7.18 3.33 20.07
CA GLY A 131 7.30 3.03 21.51
C GLY A 131 6.79 1.64 21.92
N ASP A 132 5.88 1.05 21.13
CA ASP A 132 5.28 -0.26 21.38
C ASP A 132 4.74 -0.82 20.05
N THR A 133 4.04 -1.95 20.12
CA THR A 133 3.36 -2.67 19.06
C THR A 133 2.63 -1.74 18.12
N ILE A 134 3.14 -1.64 16.89
CA ILE A 134 2.49 -0.93 15.81
C ILE A 134 1.24 -1.70 15.38
N TYR A 135 0.08 -1.02 15.38
CA TYR A 135 -1.20 -1.55 14.93
C TYR A 135 -1.45 -1.34 13.44
N ASP A 136 -1.15 -0.14 12.93
CA ASP A 136 -1.28 0.17 11.51
C ASP A 136 -0.27 1.21 11.05
N TYR A 137 -0.06 1.26 9.75
CA TYR A 137 0.81 2.23 9.10
C TYR A 137 0.34 2.49 7.67
N CYS A 138 0.52 3.72 7.19
CA CYS A 138 0.16 4.10 5.83
C CYS A 138 1.03 5.25 5.31
N TRP A 139 1.22 5.25 3.99
CA TRP A 139 1.79 6.39 3.27
C TRP A 139 0.80 7.55 3.23
N TYR A 140 1.30 8.77 3.21
CA TYR A 140 0.50 9.91 2.77
C TYR A 140 0.01 9.70 1.34
N SER A 141 -1.29 9.91 1.09
CA SER A 141 -1.93 9.59 -0.20
C SER A 141 -1.27 10.25 -1.42
N LEU A 142 -0.75 11.47 -1.24
CA LEU A 142 -0.11 12.27 -2.30
C LEU A 142 1.42 12.27 -2.18
N MET A 143 2.00 11.27 -1.52
CA MET A 143 3.44 11.19 -1.36
C MET A 143 4.12 11.08 -2.73
N SER A 144 5.09 11.98 -2.95
CA SER A 144 6.04 11.92 -4.06
C SER A 144 7.44 12.23 -3.57
N SER A 145 8.40 11.40 -3.93
CA SER A 145 9.84 11.60 -3.71
C SER A 145 10.39 12.86 -4.39
N SER A 146 9.71 13.37 -5.42
CA SER A 146 10.07 14.66 -6.04
C SER A 146 9.74 15.87 -5.16
N GLN A 147 8.83 15.72 -4.19
CA GLN A 147 8.34 16.77 -3.31
C GLN A 147 8.49 16.38 -1.83
N PRO A 148 9.62 16.72 -1.18
CA PRO A 148 9.92 16.32 0.20
C PRO A 148 8.86 16.66 1.24
N ASP A 149 8.11 17.73 1.03
CA ASP A 149 7.02 18.14 1.92
C ASP A 149 5.91 17.09 2.00
N THR A 150 5.66 16.36 0.91
CA THR A 150 4.65 15.28 0.82
C THR A 150 5.17 13.93 1.32
N SER A 151 6.47 13.80 1.54
CA SER A 151 7.12 12.54 1.88
C SER A 151 7.05 12.24 3.37
N TYR A 152 5.92 11.70 3.79
CA TYR A 152 5.72 11.24 5.14
C TYR A 152 4.82 10.02 5.25
N VAL A 153 4.99 9.30 6.36
CA VAL A 153 4.21 8.11 6.73
C VAL A 153 3.53 8.33 8.06
N ALA A 154 2.37 7.72 8.25
CA ALA A 154 1.69 7.68 9.53
C ALA A 154 1.82 6.28 10.15
N SER A 155 1.93 6.23 11.47
CA SER A 155 1.87 4.98 12.24
C SER A 155 1.06 5.15 13.51
N SER A 156 0.41 4.07 13.92
CA SER A 156 -0.25 3.96 15.21
C SER A 156 0.36 2.82 15.99
N SER A 157 0.63 3.07 17.27
CA SER A 157 1.20 2.08 18.18
C SER A 157 0.41 2.04 19.48
N ARG A 158 0.49 0.91 20.19
CA ARG A 158 -0.19 0.69 21.46
C ARG A 158 0.15 1.79 22.46
N GLU A 159 -0.86 2.35 23.12
CA GLU A 159 -0.74 3.40 24.16
C GLU A 159 0.14 4.61 23.76
N ASN A 160 0.22 4.90 22.46
CA ASN A 160 1.03 5.98 21.92
C ASN A 160 0.20 6.86 20.97
N PRO A 161 0.62 8.12 20.77
CA PRO A 161 0.02 8.98 19.75
C PRO A 161 0.17 8.35 18.37
N ILE A 162 -0.64 8.82 17.43
CA ILE A 162 -0.38 8.56 16.02
C ILE A 162 0.78 9.46 15.63
N HIS A 163 1.86 8.89 15.13
CA HIS A 163 3.04 9.62 14.70
C HIS A 163 3.04 9.82 13.19
N ILE A 164 3.50 11.00 12.75
CA ILE A 164 3.83 11.30 11.37
C ILE A 164 5.34 11.40 11.26
N TRP A 165 5.94 10.57 10.43
CA TRP A 165 7.38 10.50 10.23
C TRP A 165 7.76 11.04 8.87
N ASP A 166 8.86 11.77 8.82
CA ASP A 166 9.51 12.19 7.59
C ASP A 166 10.08 10.97 6.87
N ALA A 167 9.66 10.74 5.63
CA ALA A 167 10.12 9.60 4.82
C ALA A 167 11.47 9.86 4.10
N PHE A 168 12.06 11.04 4.28
CA PHE A 168 13.42 11.38 3.83
C PHE A 168 14.44 11.36 4.97
N THR A 169 14.07 11.87 6.14
CA THR A 169 15.00 12.00 7.28
C THR A 169 14.78 10.93 8.36
N GLY A 170 13.60 10.31 8.39
CA GLY A 170 13.20 9.41 9.47
C GLY A 170 12.83 10.13 10.78
N GLU A 171 12.77 11.47 10.78
CA GLU A 171 12.45 12.26 11.96
C GLU A 171 10.94 12.38 12.19
N LEU A 172 10.55 12.54 13.46
CA LEU A 172 9.16 12.77 13.82
C LEU A 172 8.72 14.19 13.41
N ARG A 173 7.78 14.30 12.48
CA ARG A 173 7.21 15.58 12.01
C ARG A 173 6.07 16.08 12.89
N ALA A 174 5.18 15.18 13.29
CA ALA A 174 3.95 15.54 13.99
C ALA A 174 3.38 14.38 14.81
N SER A 175 2.45 14.69 15.72
CA SER A 175 1.71 13.68 16.47
C SER A 175 0.24 14.06 16.63
N PHE A 176 -0.66 13.11 16.37
CA PHE A 176 -2.09 13.23 16.62
C PHE A 176 -2.48 12.41 17.85
N ARG A 177 -3.22 13.03 18.77
CA ARG A 177 -3.53 12.44 20.08
C ARG A 177 -5.03 12.27 20.24
N ALA A 178 -5.48 11.03 20.35
CA ALA A 178 -6.86 10.71 20.67
C ALA A 178 -6.98 10.40 22.16
N TYR A 179 -7.88 11.09 22.87
CA TYR A 179 -8.16 10.82 24.27
C TYR A 179 -9.55 10.19 24.47
N ASN A 180 -9.67 9.29 25.44
CA ASN A 180 -10.95 8.73 25.87
C ASN A 180 -11.67 9.69 26.84
N HIS A 181 -12.82 9.26 27.38
CA HIS A 181 -13.63 10.07 28.32
C HIS A 181 -12.98 10.24 29.71
N LEU A 182 -11.91 9.51 30.00
CA LEU A 182 -11.09 9.59 31.21
C LEU A 182 -9.80 10.41 30.98
N ASP A 183 -9.68 11.07 29.82
CA ASP A 183 -8.48 11.81 29.40
C ASP A 183 -7.22 10.93 29.29
N GLU A 184 -7.40 9.63 29.08
CA GLU A 184 -6.31 8.71 28.76
C GLU A 184 -6.11 8.63 27.25
N LEU A 185 -4.85 8.49 26.84
CA LEU A 185 -4.50 8.29 25.45
C LEU A 185 -5.10 6.97 24.96
N THR A 186 -5.66 6.98 23.75
CA THR A 186 -6.17 5.77 23.10
C THR A 186 -5.49 5.62 21.75
N ALA A 187 -5.06 4.40 21.45
CA ALA A 187 -4.39 4.08 20.20
C ALA A 187 -5.39 3.81 19.07
N ALA A 188 -5.08 4.32 17.88
CA ALA A 188 -5.81 3.96 16.67
C ALA A 188 -5.41 2.55 16.21
N HIS A 189 -6.39 1.75 15.78
CA HIS A 189 -6.18 0.40 15.28
C HIS A 189 -6.12 0.33 13.74
N SER A 190 -6.50 1.42 13.08
CA SER A 190 -6.34 1.57 11.63
C SER A 190 -6.11 3.01 11.24
N LEU A 191 -5.38 3.21 10.15
CA LEU A 191 -5.02 4.53 9.62
C LEU A 191 -5.25 4.57 8.10
N CYS A 192 -5.84 5.66 7.63
CA CYS A 192 -6.01 5.92 6.21
C CYS A 192 -6.04 7.43 5.97
N PHE A 193 -5.14 7.95 5.12
CA PHE A 193 -5.27 9.32 4.66
C PHE A 193 -6.42 9.42 3.65
N SER A 194 -7.11 10.55 3.65
CA SER A 194 -8.08 10.85 2.59
C SER A 194 -7.37 10.94 1.23
N PRO A 195 -8.05 10.69 0.10
CA PRO A 195 -7.45 10.76 -1.23
C PRO A 195 -6.82 12.12 -1.56
N ASP A 196 -7.41 13.21 -1.05
CA ASP A 196 -6.89 14.58 -1.17
C ASP A 196 -5.79 14.91 -0.15
N GLY A 197 -5.49 13.99 0.78
CA GLY A 197 -4.49 14.16 1.82
C GLY A 197 -4.81 15.23 2.88
N SER A 198 -6.00 15.83 2.88
CA SER A 198 -6.35 16.90 3.83
C SER A 198 -6.72 16.37 5.22
N GLN A 199 -7.06 15.08 5.31
CA GLN A 199 -7.54 14.42 6.51
C GLN A 199 -6.86 13.07 6.75
N LEU A 200 -6.72 12.71 8.02
CA LEU A 200 -6.27 11.40 8.48
C LEU A 200 -7.40 10.73 9.24
N PHE A 201 -7.88 9.61 8.72
CA PHE A 201 -8.94 8.80 9.30
C PHE A 201 -8.32 7.72 10.17
N CYS A 202 -8.78 7.64 11.42
CA CYS A 202 -8.24 6.76 12.44
C CYS A 202 -9.35 5.91 13.04
N GLY A 203 -9.23 4.59 12.91
CA GLY A 203 -10.21 3.65 13.45
C GLY A 203 -9.98 3.34 14.93
N PHE A 204 -11.05 3.43 15.72
CA PHE A 204 -11.08 3.11 17.15
C PHE A 204 -12.21 2.12 17.45
N ASN A 205 -12.42 1.79 18.72
CA ASN A 205 -13.58 1.02 19.14
C ASN A 205 -14.87 1.79 18.83
N ARG A 206 -15.70 1.26 17.92
CA ARG A 206 -17.03 1.79 17.53
C ARG A 206 -17.05 3.23 17.02
N THR A 207 -15.90 3.76 16.61
CA THR A 207 -15.76 5.14 16.16
C THR A 207 -14.64 5.25 15.13
N VAL A 208 -14.76 6.24 14.24
CA VAL A 208 -13.68 6.76 13.42
C VAL A 208 -13.41 8.19 13.89
N ARG A 209 -12.15 8.53 14.14
CA ARG A 209 -11.75 9.92 14.41
C ARG A 209 -11.04 10.47 13.19
N VAL A 210 -11.40 11.68 12.81
CA VAL A 210 -10.85 12.34 11.62
C VAL A 210 -10.05 13.56 12.07
N PHE A 211 -8.75 13.52 11.81
CA PHE A 211 -7.83 14.61 12.08
C PHE A 211 -7.57 15.41 10.81
N SER A 212 -7.37 16.72 10.95
CA SER A 212 -6.87 17.53 9.83
C SER A 212 -5.35 17.39 9.76
N THR A 213 -4.82 17.02 8.59
CA THR A 213 -3.37 16.84 8.41
C THR A 213 -2.59 18.13 8.64
N ALA A 214 -3.20 19.28 8.34
CA ALA A 214 -2.63 20.61 8.54
C ALA A 214 -2.56 21.06 10.02
N ARG A 215 -3.26 20.36 10.95
CA ARG A 215 -3.33 20.76 12.36
C ARG A 215 -3.05 19.57 13.30
N PRO A 216 -1.76 19.23 13.51
CA PRO A 216 -1.35 18.26 14.52
C PRO A 216 -1.89 18.60 15.91
N GLY A 217 -2.19 17.57 16.70
CA GLY A 217 -2.66 17.74 18.08
C GLY A 217 -3.83 16.85 18.44
N ARG A 218 -4.70 17.38 19.30
CA ARG A 218 -5.85 16.66 19.89
C ARG A 218 -7.15 16.83 19.09
N ASP A 219 -7.27 17.90 18.34
CA ASP A 219 -8.52 18.29 17.71
C ASP A 219 -8.87 17.31 16.58
N CYS A 220 -9.99 16.62 16.73
CA CYS A 220 -10.52 15.71 15.74
C CYS A 220 -12.05 15.75 15.70
N GLU A 221 -12.60 15.46 14.53
CA GLU A 221 -14.00 15.09 14.39
C GLU A 221 -14.18 13.64 14.86
N VAL A 222 -15.29 13.33 15.53
CA VAL A 222 -15.62 11.96 15.96
C VAL A 222 -16.87 11.49 15.23
N ARG A 223 -16.71 10.43 14.42
CA ARG A 223 -17.78 9.78 13.66
C ARG A 223 -18.12 8.45 14.32
N ALA A 224 -19.29 8.37 14.94
CA ALA A 224 -19.74 7.15 15.59
C ALA A 224 -20.17 6.11 14.55
N THR A 225 -19.55 4.92 14.59
CA THR A 225 -19.96 3.80 13.75
C THR A 225 -21.00 2.91 14.43
N PHE A 226 -21.23 3.15 15.73
CA PHE A 226 -22.25 2.45 16.52
C PHE A 226 -23.01 3.44 17.42
N ALA A 227 -24.32 3.52 17.26
CA ALA A 227 -25.19 4.35 18.08
C ALA A 227 -26.54 3.65 18.30
N LYS A 228 -27.16 3.86 19.46
CA LYS A 228 -28.51 3.32 19.79
C LYS A 228 -28.66 1.81 19.53
N LYS A 229 -27.61 1.03 19.81
CA LYS A 229 -27.52 -0.43 19.56
C LYS A 229 -27.57 -0.84 18.08
N GLN A 230 -27.25 0.07 17.16
CA GLN A 230 -27.16 -0.17 15.72
C GLN A 230 -25.80 0.29 15.18
N GLY A 231 -25.35 -0.33 14.09
CA GLY A 231 -24.06 -0.03 13.43
C GLY A 231 -22.98 -1.08 13.69
N GLN A 232 -21.72 -0.73 13.42
CA GLN A 232 -20.58 -1.63 13.57
C GLN A 232 -20.15 -1.78 15.02
N SER A 233 -20.34 -2.97 15.59
CA SER A 233 -19.78 -3.31 16.90
C SER A 233 -18.28 -3.56 16.80
N GLY A 234 -17.52 -3.31 17.87
CA GLY A 234 -16.09 -3.62 17.94
C GLY A 234 -15.14 -2.56 17.36
N ILE A 235 -13.87 -2.94 17.25
CA ILE A 235 -12.77 -2.09 16.79
C ILE A 235 -12.83 -1.93 15.28
N ILE A 236 -12.79 -0.68 14.80
CA ILE A 236 -12.57 -0.37 13.39
C ILE A 236 -11.10 -0.65 13.06
N SER A 237 -10.88 -1.73 12.33
CA SER A 237 -9.59 -2.39 12.14
C SER A 237 -8.98 -2.17 10.76
N CYS A 238 -9.73 -1.58 9.83
CA CYS A 238 -9.23 -1.13 8.52
C CYS A 238 -10.21 -0.11 7.92
N ILE A 239 -9.67 0.81 7.14
CA ILE A 239 -10.42 1.87 6.45
C ILE A 239 -9.87 1.93 5.02
N ALA A 240 -10.75 2.09 4.04
CA ALA A 240 -10.36 2.33 2.64
C ALA A 240 -11.30 3.36 2.01
N PHE A 241 -10.76 4.24 1.17
CA PHE A 241 -11.54 5.21 0.41
C PHE A 241 -11.91 4.68 -0.96
N ASN A 242 -13.11 5.03 -1.41
CA ASN A 242 -13.48 4.80 -2.78
C ASN A 242 -12.75 5.82 -3.69
N PRO A 243 -12.16 5.38 -4.82
CA PRO A 243 -11.39 6.26 -5.71
C PRO A 243 -12.28 7.17 -6.58
N ALA A 244 -13.56 6.86 -6.78
CA ALA A 244 -14.46 7.57 -7.70
C ALA A 244 -15.67 8.23 -7.02
N GLN A 245 -16.10 7.73 -5.86
CA GLN A 245 -17.29 8.19 -5.15
C GLN A 245 -16.91 8.77 -3.78
N PRO A 246 -17.63 9.78 -3.25
CA PRO A 246 -17.30 10.42 -1.98
C PRO A 246 -17.74 9.57 -0.77
N LEU A 247 -17.19 8.36 -0.65
CA LEU A 247 -17.49 7.41 0.42
C LEU A 247 -16.23 6.66 0.87
N TYR A 248 -16.29 6.09 2.06
CA TYR A 248 -15.26 5.19 2.58
C TYR A 248 -15.89 3.95 3.22
N ALA A 249 -15.13 2.87 3.22
CA ALA A 249 -15.49 1.63 3.88
C ALA A 249 -14.67 1.45 5.16
N CYS A 250 -15.32 0.93 6.21
CA CYS A 250 -14.68 0.52 7.45
C CYS A 250 -14.91 -0.96 7.69
N GLY A 251 -13.85 -1.71 7.95
CA GLY A 251 -13.94 -3.08 8.46
C GLY A 251 -13.85 -3.10 9.97
N SER A 252 -14.61 -3.97 10.63
CA SER A 252 -14.59 -4.13 12.07
C SER A 252 -14.17 -5.53 12.51
N TYR A 253 -13.51 -5.62 13.66
CA TYR A 253 -13.34 -6.87 14.39
C TYR A 253 -14.64 -7.50 14.88
N GLY A 254 -15.76 -6.76 14.89
CA GLY A 254 -17.12 -7.29 15.06
C GLY A 254 -17.72 -7.94 13.81
N CYS A 255 -16.89 -8.37 12.85
CA CYS A 255 -17.26 -9.08 11.61
C CYS A 255 -18.21 -8.33 10.66
N SER A 256 -18.37 -7.01 10.85
CA SER A 256 -19.23 -6.17 10.03
C SER A 256 -18.42 -5.16 9.23
N LEU A 257 -18.92 -4.84 8.04
CA LEU A 257 -18.38 -3.80 7.17
C LEU A 257 -19.39 -2.66 7.07
N GLY A 258 -18.94 -1.43 7.23
CA GLY A 258 -19.79 -0.24 7.10
C GLY A 258 -19.32 0.61 5.92
N LEU A 259 -20.26 1.05 5.10
CA LEU A 259 -20.04 2.09 4.08
C LEU A 259 -20.55 3.40 4.63
N TYR A 260 -19.75 4.46 4.51
CA TYR A 260 -20.05 5.77 5.08
C TYR A 260 -19.84 6.87 4.05
N ALA A 261 -20.67 7.91 4.12
CA ALA A 261 -20.45 9.13 3.36
C ALA A 261 -19.20 9.85 3.87
N TRP A 262 -18.36 10.35 2.97
CA TRP A 262 -17.11 11.02 3.35
C TRP A 262 -17.38 12.38 4.01
N ASP A 263 -18.35 13.15 3.56
CA ASP A 263 -18.64 14.49 4.09
C ASP A 263 -19.00 14.49 5.59
N ASP A 264 -20.05 13.78 5.98
CA ASP A 264 -20.62 13.83 7.34
C ASP A 264 -20.44 12.54 8.15
N GLY A 265 -19.92 11.49 7.52
CA GLY A 265 -19.75 10.18 8.18
C GLY A 265 -21.05 9.41 8.37
N SER A 266 -22.13 9.76 7.68
CA SER A 266 -23.40 9.04 7.73
C SER A 266 -23.27 7.61 7.22
N LEU A 267 -23.94 6.67 7.88
CA LEU A 267 -23.94 5.25 7.49
C LEU A 267 -24.81 5.05 6.24
N LEU A 268 -24.20 4.61 5.15
CA LEU A 268 -24.85 4.29 3.88
C LEU A 268 -25.34 2.85 3.82
N ALA A 269 -24.51 1.90 4.27
CA ALA A 269 -24.85 0.49 4.32
C ALA A 269 -24.04 -0.25 5.39
N LEU A 270 -24.63 -1.31 5.94
CA LEU A 270 -23.97 -2.23 6.86
C LEU A 270 -24.02 -3.63 6.25
N LEU A 271 -22.85 -4.18 5.93
CA LEU A 271 -22.69 -5.46 5.26
C LEU A 271 -22.13 -6.51 6.23
N GLY A 272 -22.57 -7.76 6.07
CA GLY A 272 -22.09 -8.91 6.81
C GLY A 272 -21.82 -10.07 5.86
N GLY A 273 -20.93 -10.98 6.25
CA GLY A 273 -20.56 -12.15 5.43
C GLY A 273 -19.36 -12.88 6.00
N HIS A 274 -18.35 -12.13 6.45
CA HIS A 274 -17.17 -12.70 7.10
C HIS A 274 -17.50 -13.39 8.43
N ARG A 275 -16.78 -14.48 8.70
CA ARG A 275 -16.83 -15.21 9.98
C ARG A 275 -15.83 -14.66 10.98
N GLY A 276 -14.74 -14.08 10.47
CA GLY A 276 -13.70 -13.44 11.26
C GLY A 276 -13.82 -11.92 11.32
N GLY A 277 -13.08 -11.32 12.25
CA GLY A 277 -12.90 -9.87 12.27
C GLY A 277 -12.21 -9.40 11.00
N ILE A 278 -12.77 -8.40 10.33
CA ILE A 278 -12.24 -7.86 9.09
C ILE A 278 -10.88 -7.21 9.39
N THR A 279 -9.88 -7.44 8.55
CA THR A 279 -8.52 -6.92 8.76
C THR A 279 -8.03 -6.08 7.61
N HIS A 280 -8.55 -6.24 6.40
CA HIS A 280 -8.07 -5.50 5.25
C HIS A 280 -9.18 -5.21 4.23
N LEU A 281 -9.05 -4.06 3.56
CA LEU A 281 -9.98 -3.55 2.55
C LEU A 281 -9.17 -2.93 1.41
N CYS A 282 -9.59 -3.17 0.17
CA CYS A 282 -9.06 -2.49 -1.01
C CYS A 282 -10.21 -2.18 -1.99
N PHE A 283 -10.30 -0.94 -2.45
CA PHE A 283 -11.27 -0.56 -3.48
C PHE A 283 -10.75 -0.91 -4.86
N HIS A 284 -11.65 -1.36 -5.72
CA HIS A 284 -11.32 -1.52 -7.12
C HIS A 284 -11.26 -0.13 -7.81
N PRO A 285 -10.34 0.11 -8.75
CA PRO A 285 -10.19 1.39 -9.46
C PRO A 285 -11.46 1.88 -10.16
N ASP A 286 -12.34 0.97 -10.60
CA ASP A 286 -13.67 1.29 -11.14
C ASP A 286 -14.60 2.05 -10.20
N GLY A 287 -14.28 2.11 -8.90
CA GLY A 287 -15.08 2.79 -7.87
C GLY A 287 -16.46 2.18 -7.61
N ASN A 288 -16.77 1.01 -8.18
CA ASN A 288 -18.03 0.30 -7.97
C ASN A 288 -17.83 -0.97 -7.14
N ARG A 289 -16.63 -1.56 -7.17
CA ARG A 289 -16.31 -2.77 -6.41
C ARG A 289 -15.29 -2.50 -5.32
N PHE A 290 -15.29 -3.34 -4.30
CA PHE A 290 -14.21 -3.41 -3.32
C PHE A 290 -14.11 -4.81 -2.74
N PHE A 291 -12.95 -5.11 -2.17
CA PHE A 291 -12.64 -6.41 -1.61
C PHE A 291 -12.42 -6.29 -0.11
N SER A 292 -12.82 -7.32 0.63
CA SER A 292 -12.59 -7.44 2.07
C SER A 292 -11.98 -8.79 2.43
N GLY A 293 -11.07 -8.75 3.40
CA GLY A 293 -10.45 -9.93 3.99
C GLY A 293 -10.54 -9.88 5.50
N ALA A 294 -10.70 -11.05 6.11
CA ALA A 294 -10.81 -11.20 7.56
C ALA A 294 -9.75 -12.17 8.11
N ARG A 295 -9.50 -12.06 9.42
CA ARG A 295 -8.61 -12.99 10.14
C ARG A 295 -9.29 -14.33 10.37
N LYS A 296 -8.53 -15.43 10.32
CA LYS A 296 -9.08 -16.80 10.41
C LYS A 296 -10.28 -17.05 9.48
N ASP A 297 -10.25 -16.43 8.31
CA ASP A 297 -11.31 -16.51 7.32
C ASP A 297 -10.67 -16.72 5.93
N ALA A 298 -10.99 -17.85 5.32
CA ALA A 298 -10.44 -18.25 4.03
C ALA A 298 -11.04 -17.47 2.85
N GLU A 299 -12.13 -16.74 3.08
CA GLU A 299 -12.83 -16.02 2.03
C GLU A 299 -12.31 -14.58 1.90
N LEU A 300 -11.96 -14.22 0.67
CA LEU A 300 -11.90 -12.85 0.17
C LEU A 300 -13.25 -12.51 -0.45
N LEU A 301 -13.96 -11.55 0.12
CA LEU A 301 -15.28 -11.16 -0.40
C LEU A 301 -15.15 -9.94 -1.30
N CYS A 302 -15.64 -10.06 -2.53
CA CYS A 302 -15.85 -8.93 -3.44
C CYS A 302 -17.27 -8.39 -3.25
N TRP A 303 -17.42 -7.08 -3.21
CA TRP A 303 -18.69 -6.40 -3.03
C TRP A 303 -18.96 -5.46 -4.19
N ASP A 304 -20.21 -5.34 -4.61
CA ASP A 304 -20.66 -4.36 -5.59
C ASP A 304 -21.51 -3.29 -4.89
N LEU A 305 -21.07 -2.04 -4.96
CA LEU A 305 -21.77 -0.90 -4.36
C LEU A 305 -23.14 -0.63 -4.98
N ARG A 306 -23.38 -1.10 -6.22
CA ARG A 306 -24.67 -0.97 -6.90
C ARG A 306 -25.70 -1.96 -6.37
N GLN A 307 -25.24 -3.05 -5.73
CA GLN A 307 -26.09 -4.08 -5.13
C GLN A 307 -25.57 -4.46 -3.73
N PRO A 308 -25.65 -3.53 -2.75
CA PRO A 308 -25.17 -3.80 -1.41
C PRO A 308 -26.04 -4.87 -0.73
N GLY A 309 -25.41 -5.73 0.05
CA GLY A 309 -26.10 -6.67 0.95
C GLY A 309 -25.67 -8.13 0.81
N HIS A 310 -25.05 -8.50 -0.32
CA HIS A 310 -24.41 -9.80 -0.49
C HIS A 310 -23.10 -9.63 -1.27
N PRO A 311 -22.09 -10.49 -1.00
CA PRO A 311 -20.85 -10.46 -1.77
C PRO A 311 -21.12 -10.92 -3.21
N LEU A 312 -20.54 -10.20 -4.17
CA LEU A 312 -20.54 -10.55 -5.60
C LEU A 312 -19.75 -11.84 -5.82
N TRP A 313 -18.56 -11.93 -5.23
CA TRP A 313 -17.70 -13.11 -5.30
C TRP A 313 -17.11 -13.45 -3.93
N SER A 314 -16.80 -14.73 -3.73
CA SER A 314 -15.95 -15.21 -2.64
C SER A 314 -14.75 -15.91 -3.24
N LEU A 315 -13.53 -15.42 -3.01
CA LEU A 315 -12.28 -16.00 -3.51
C LEU A 315 -11.57 -16.73 -2.36
N ASN A 316 -11.17 -17.98 -2.60
CA ASN A 316 -10.62 -18.82 -1.54
C ASN A 316 -9.10 -18.70 -1.46
N ARG A 317 -8.59 -18.54 -0.24
CA ARG A 317 -7.16 -18.58 0.10
C ARG A 317 -6.96 -19.16 1.50
N GLU A 318 -5.75 -19.55 1.84
CA GLU A 318 -5.47 -20.09 3.17
C GLU A 318 -5.17 -18.99 4.19
N VAL A 319 -6.06 -18.82 5.18
CA VAL A 319 -5.88 -17.90 6.31
C VAL A 319 -6.31 -18.57 7.61
N THR A 320 -5.33 -19.06 8.36
CA THR A 320 -5.56 -19.73 9.67
C THR A 320 -5.05 -18.88 10.84
N THR A 321 -4.38 -17.77 10.55
CA THR A 321 -3.80 -16.86 11.54
C THR A 321 -4.77 -15.76 12.01
N ASN A 322 -4.48 -15.24 13.21
CA ASN A 322 -5.12 -14.05 13.78
C ASN A 322 -4.56 -12.73 13.23
N GLN A 323 -3.40 -12.79 12.56
CA GLN A 323 -2.71 -11.64 11.98
C GLN A 323 -3.40 -11.17 10.69
N ARG A 324 -3.15 -9.92 10.30
CA ARG A 324 -3.61 -9.39 9.02
C ARG A 324 -2.78 -10.04 7.91
N ILE A 325 -3.46 -10.56 6.89
CA ILE A 325 -2.87 -10.94 5.60
C ILE A 325 -3.37 -9.92 4.58
N TYR A 326 -2.43 -9.23 3.94
CA TYR A 326 -2.71 -8.21 2.94
C TYR A 326 -3.09 -8.85 1.59
N PHE A 327 -3.82 -8.07 0.82
CA PHE A 327 -4.09 -8.31 -0.59
C PHE A 327 -4.09 -6.96 -1.29
N ASP A 328 -3.76 -6.93 -2.57
CA ASP A 328 -3.63 -5.69 -3.32
C ASP A 328 -4.19 -5.86 -4.74
N LEU A 329 -4.57 -4.74 -5.35
CA LEU A 329 -5.02 -4.68 -6.74
C LEU A 329 -3.99 -3.93 -7.57
N ASP A 330 -3.78 -4.38 -8.80
CA ASP A 330 -2.99 -3.60 -9.73
C ASP A 330 -3.72 -2.30 -10.12
N PRO A 331 -3.01 -1.29 -10.67
CA PRO A 331 -3.58 0.01 -11.01
C PRO A 331 -4.77 -0.06 -11.97
N THR A 332 -4.85 -1.07 -12.84
CA THR A 332 -5.98 -1.24 -13.76
C THR A 332 -7.14 -2.01 -13.12
N GLY A 333 -6.90 -2.66 -11.98
CA GLY A 333 -7.85 -3.53 -11.28
C GLY A 333 -8.02 -4.90 -11.95
N GLN A 334 -7.20 -5.24 -12.94
CA GLN A 334 -7.25 -6.54 -13.59
C GLN A 334 -6.83 -7.68 -12.65
N PHE A 335 -5.79 -7.51 -11.85
CA PHE A 335 -5.24 -8.56 -11.01
C PHE A 335 -5.38 -8.23 -9.53
N LEU A 336 -6.00 -9.15 -8.79
CA LEU A 336 -5.98 -9.18 -7.33
C LEU A 336 -4.91 -10.16 -6.88
N VAL A 337 -4.02 -9.74 -5.98
CA VAL A 337 -2.96 -10.57 -5.41
C VAL A 337 -3.16 -10.69 -3.90
N SER A 338 -3.03 -11.89 -3.34
CA SER A 338 -3.13 -12.12 -1.89
C SER A 338 -2.07 -13.09 -1.42
N GLY A 339 -1.51 -12.83 -0.23
CA GLY A 339 -0.72 -13.81 0.52
C GLY A 339 -1.60 -14.86 1.23
N SER A 340 -0.95 -15.86 1.84
CA SER A 340 -1.57 -16.94 2.61
C SER A 340 -0.73 -17.34 3.84
N THR A 341 -1.32 -18.09 4.76
CA THR A 341 -0.61 -18.64 5.93
C THR A 341 0.39 -19.75 5.56
N SER A 342 0.19 -20.42 4.42
CA SER A 342 1.12 -21.42 3.86
C SER A 342 2.29 -20.81 3.07
N GLY A 343 2.38 -19.48 3.01
CA GLY A 343 3.40 -18.77 2.24
C GLY A 343 3.05 -18.55 0.77
N ALA A 344 1.99 -19.18 0.27
CA ALA A 344 1.56 -19.02 -1.11
C ALA A 344 1.07 -17.59 -1.39
N VAL A 345 1.35 -17.10 -2.60
CA VAL A 345 0.73 -15.92 -3.19
C VAL A 345 -0.19 -16.38 -4.30
N SER A 346 -1.47 -16.04 -4.19
CA SER A 346 -2.50 -16.35 -5.17
C SER A 346 -2.90 -15.09 -5.94
N VAL A 347 -3.13 -15.24 -7.24
CA VAL A 347 -3.48 -14.16 -8.16
C VAL A 347 -4.79 -14.51 -8.86
N TRP A 348 -5.73 -13.57 -8.92
CA TRP A 348 -7.00 -13.70 -9.64
C TRP A 348 -7.10 -12.61 -10.70
N ASP A 349 -7.57 -12.96 -11.90
CA ASP A 349 -8.00 -11.98 -12.90
C ASP A 349 -9.45 -11.57 -12.61
N THR A 350 -9.67 -10.31 -12.27
CA THR A 350 -10.98 -9.72 -11.96
C THR A 350 -11.59 -8.91 -13.11
N GLY A 351 -10.85 -8.78 -14.22
CA GLY A 351 -11.29 -8.11 -15.45
C GLY A 351 -12.08 -9.01 -16.38
N GLU A 352 -11.70 -10.29 -16.49
CA GLU A 352 -12.43 -11.28 -17.31
C GLU A 352 -13.70 -11.81 -16.62
N ALA A 353 -13.79 -11.65 -15.30
CA ALA A 353 -14.92 -12.08 -14.50
C ALA A 353 -16.11 -11.11 -14.69
N GLY A 354 -17.03 -11.44 -15.59
CA GLY A 354 -18.36 -10.83 -15.60
C GLY A 354 -19.11 -11.07 -14.28
N HIS A 355 -20.20 -10.34 -14.04
CA HIS A 355 -21.01 -10.44 -12.81
C HIS A 355 -21.40 -11.86 -12.39
N GLU A 356 -21.50 -12.80 -13.35
CA GLU A 356 -21.99 -14.15 -13.12
C GLU A 356 -20.88 -15.20 -12.89
N ARG A 357 -19.63 -14.94 -13.30
CA ARG A 357 -18.53 -15.92 -13.18
C ARG A 357 -17.59 -15.51 -12.06
N LYS A 358 -17.51 -16.34 -11.01
CA LYS A 358 -16.49 -16.21 -9.96
C LYS A 358 -15.09 -16.39 -10.59
N PRO A 359 -14.13 -15.49 -10.33
CA PRO A 359 -12.76 -15.68 -10.79
C PRO A 359 -12.08 -16.85 -10.07
N GLU A 360 -11.36 -17.65 -10.85
CA GLU A 360 -10.45 -18.68 -10.34
C GLU A 360 -9.02 -18.13 -10.30
N PRO A 361 -8.14 -18.66 -9.43
CA PRO A 361 -6.76 -18.20 -9.39
C PRO A 361 -6.06 -18.51 -10.72
N VAL A 362 -5.54 -17.48 -11.38
CA VAL A 362 -4.78 -17.61 -12.64
C VAL A 362 -3.34 -18.05 -12.37
N LEU A 363 -2.83 -17.74 -11.18
CA LEU A 363 -1.50 -18.13 -10.73
C LEU A 363 -1.51 -18.37 -9.22
N SER A 364 -0.74 -19.36 -8.78
CA SER A 364 -0.34 -19.52 -7.39
C SER A 364 1.12 -19.94 -7.33
N PHE A 365 1.93 -19.24 -6.54
CA PHE A 365 3.35 -19.53 -6.39
C PHE A 365 3.79 -19.36 -4.93
N LEU A 366 4.92 -19.97 -4.60
CA LEU A 366 5.45 -20.00 -3.23
C LEU A 366 6.72 -19.15 -3.15
N PRO A 367 6.63 -17.84 -2.83
CA PRO A 367 7.81 -16.99 -2.66
C PRO A 367 8.72 -17.46 -1.52
N GLN A 368 8.14 -18.10 -0.49
CA GLN A 368 8.80 -18.53 0.74
C GLN A 368 8.01 -19.59 1.48
N LYS A 369 8.63 -20.23 2.47
CA LYS A 369 8.02 -21.36 3.20
C LYS A 369 7.15 -20.95 4.37
N ASP A 370 7.42 -19.77 4.96
CA ASP A 370 6.59 -19.21 6.04
C ASP A 370 5.45 -18.35 5.47
N CYS A 371 4.52 -17.94 6.34
CA CYS A 371 3.38 -17.09 6.01
C CYS A 371 3.79 -15.86 5.19
N THR A 372 3.08 -15.63 4.08
CA THR A 372 3.17 -14.39 3.31
C THR A 372 2.10 -13.45 3.82
N ASN A 373 2.48 -12.63 4.79
CA ASN A 373 1.54 -11.69 5.41
C ASN A 373 1.35 -10.42 4.59
N GLY A 374 2.37 -9.97 3.83
CA GLY A 374 2.34 -8.75 3.03
C GLY A 374 2.46 -9.03 1.54
N VAL A 375 1.61 -8.37 0.76
CA VAL A 375 1.75 -8.25 -0.69
C VAL A 375 1.41 -6.81 -1.07
N SER A 376 2.18 -6.21 -1.97
CA SER A 376 1.90 -4.88 -2.51
C SER A 376 2.41 -4.77 -3.94
N LEU A 377 1.54 -4.28 -4.83
CA LEU A 377 1.84 -4.09 -6.25
C LEU A 377 2.33 -2.66 -6.48
N HIS A 378 3.37 -2.51 -7.29
CA HIS A 378 3.90 -1.22 -7.67
C HIS A 378 2.91 -0.44 -8.54
N PRO A 379 2.76 0.88 -8.34
CA PRO A 379 1.71 1.69 -8.97
C PRO A 379 1.85 1.91 -10.48
N SER A 380 3.02 1.64 -11.07
CA SER A 380 3.28 1.88 -12.51
C SER A 380 4.17 0.86 -13.23
N LEU A 381 4.83 -0.02 -12.49
CA LEU A 381 5.78 -1.00 -13.01
C LEU A 381 5.26 -2.37 -12.57
N PRO A 382 5.57 -3.45 -13.30
CA PRO A 382 5.06 -4.76 -12.97
C PRO A 382 5.96 -5.38 -11.89
N LEU A 383 5.99 -4.76 -10.71
CA LEU A 383 6.80 -5.16 -9.56
C LEU A 383 5.91 -5.52 -8.38
N LEU A 384 6.16 -6.69 -7.80
CA LEU A 384 5.47 -7.16 -6.61
C LEU A 384 6.44 -7.18 -5.43
N ALA A 385 6.06 -6.57 -4.32
CA ALA A 385 6.74 -6.71 -3.04
C ALA A 385 5.99 -7.72 -2.17
N THR A 386 6.70 -8.66 -1.54
CA THR A 386 6.14 -9.63 -0.59
C THR A 386 6.87 -9.57 0.74
N ALA A 387 6.13 -9.68 1.85
CA ALA A 387 6.69 -9.70 3.20
C ALA A 387 6.25 -10.95 3.96
N SER A 388 7.12 -11.44 4.84
CA SER A 388 6.98 -12.76 5.45
C SER A 388 7.04 -12.82 6.95
N GLY A 389 6.54 -13.94 7.45
CA GLY A 389 6.66 -14.36 8.82
C GLY A 389 5.35 -14.24 9.59
N GLN A 390 5.32 -14.87 10.74
CA GLN A 390 4.17 -14.82 11.63
C GLN A 390 4.59 -15.07 13.07
N ARG A 391 3.69 -14.75 14.00
CA ARG A 391 3.87 -15.15 15.39
C ARG A 391 3.61 -16.64 15.47
N VAL A 392 4.63 -17.39 15.86
CA VAL A 392 4.50 -18.82 16.12
C VAL A 392 4.44 -19.06 17.61
N PHE A 393 3.56 -19.96 18.04
CA PHE A 393 3.50 -20.40 19.43
C PHE A 393 4.13 -21.79 19.51
N PRO A 394 5.10 -22.02 20.40
CA PRO A 394 5.70 -23.34 20.57
C PRO A 394 4.63 -24.37 20.94
N GLU A 395 4.69 -25.55 20.33
CA GLU A 395 3.76 -26.65 20.63
C GLU A 395 4.32 -27.52 21.75
N PRO A 396 3.46 -28.14 22.60
CA PRO A 396 3.89 -29.13 23.58
C PRO A 396 4.64 -30.28 22.89
N THR A 397 5.78 -30.71 23.44
CA THR A 397 6.44 -31.93 22.98
C THR A 397 5.56 -33.16 23.28
N GLU A 398 5.26 -33.97 22.27
CA GLU A 398 4.64 -35.28 22.49
C GLU A 398 5.60 -36.16 23.32
N SER A 399 5.17 -36.52 24.54
CA SER A 399 5.88 -37.52 25.35
C SER A 399 5.63 -38.89 24.74
N GLY A 400 6.60 -39.40 23.98
CA GLY A 400 6.59 -40.80 23.55
C GLY A 400 6.68 -41.72 24.75
N ASP A 401 5.99 -42.87 24.66
CA ASP A 401 5.85 -43.86 25.73
C ASP A 401 7.20 -44.26 26.35
N GLU A 402 7.15 -44.39 27.68
CA GLU A 402 8.24 -44.64 28.62
C GLU A 402 9.20 -45.76 28.17
N GLU A 403 10.44 -45.42 27.77
CA GLU A 403 11.64 -46.17 28.13
C GLU A 403 12.85 -45.22 28.26
N GLU A 404 13.21 -44.97 29.53
CA GLU A 404 14.54 -44.62 30.06
C GLU A 404 15.49 -43.71 29.23
N GLN A 405 15.35 -42.39 29.40
CA GLN A 405 16.45 -41.47 29.80
C GLN A 405 15.90 -40.04 29.89
N GLU A 406 15.71 -39.54 31.12
CA GLU A 406 15.54 -38.12 31.38
C GLU A 406 16.84 -37.39 31.01
N VAL A 407 16.79 -36.63 29.93
CA VAL A 407 17.70 -35.50 29.68
C VAL A 407 16.79 -34.32 29.38
N ASP A 408 16.98 -33.19 30.07
CA ASP A 408 16.26 -31.91 29.96
C ASP A 408 15.87 -31.53 28.51
N LEU A 409 14.81 -32.14 27.99
CA LEU A 409 14.24 -31.81 26.70
C LEU A 409 13.18 -30.73 26.95
N PRO A 410 13.23 -29.61 26.20
CA PRO A 410 12.29 -28.52 26.41
C PRO A 410 10.86 -29.04 26.17
N LEU A 411 9.95 -28.76 27.12
CA LEU A 411 8.52 -29.11 27.06
C LEU A 411 7.78 -28.53 25.85
N LEU A 412 8.44 -27.65 25.11
CA LEU A 412 7.92 -26.92 23.97
C LEU A 412 8.90 -27.06 22.79
N SER A 413 8.37 -27.41 21.63
CA SER A 413 9.14 -27.67 20.42
C SER A 413 8.76 -26.71 19.30
N MET A 414 9.78 -26.28 18.56
CA MET A 414 9.66 -25.53 17.30
C MET A 414 10.05 -26.39 16.09
N ARG A 415 10.13 -27.73 16.24
CA ARG A 415 10.71 -28.65 15.23
C ARG A 415 10.02 -28.62 13.86
N HIS A 416 8.78 -28.16 13.78
CA HIS A 416 8.01 -28.06 12.54
C HIS A 416 7.84 -26.61 12.04
N VAL A 417 8.59 -25.67 12.60
CA VAL A 417 8.42 -24.24 12.31
C VAL A 417 9.54 -23.76 11.41
N HIS A 418 9.19 -23.33 10.20
CA HIS A 418 10.08 -22.59 9.31
C HIS A 418 9.93 -21.10 9.60
N LEU A 419 10.85 -20.53 10.38
CA LEU A 419 10.89 -19.09 10.63
C LEU A 419 11.67 -18.42 9.51
N GLU A 420 10.96 -17.95 8.48
CA GLU A 420 11.53 -17.13 7.41
C GLU A 420 10.93 -15.73 7.50
N CYS A 421 11.77 -14.73 7.80
CA CYS A 421 11.39 -13.33 7.94
C CYS A 421 12.18 -12.51 6.91
N GLN A 422 11.54 -12.15 5.81
CA GLN A 422 12.16 -11.48 4.68
C GLN A 422 11.17 -10.60 3.93
N LEU A 423 11.70 -9.52 3.38
CA LEU A 423 11.08 -8.74 2.31
C LEU A 423 11.65 -9.25 0.98
N GLN A 424 10.81 -9.49 -0.03
CA GLN A 424 11.25 -9.88 -1.36
C GLN A 424 10.60 -9.00 -2.42
N LEU A 425 11.32 -8.80 -3.53
CA LEU A 425 10.94 -8.01 -4.68
C LEU A 425 10.94 -8.92 -5.92
N TRP A 426 9.87 -8.83 -6.70
CA TRP A 426 9.61 -9.70 -7.84
C TRP A 426 9.24 -8.90 -9.07
N TRP A 427 9.69 -9.35 -10.23
CA TRP A 427 9.21 -8.91 -11.53
C TRP A 427 8.02 -9.76 -11.99
N CYS A 428 6.94 -9.09 -12.38
CA CYS A 428 5.68 -9.69 -12.81
C CYS A 428 5.27 -9.18 -14.20
N GLY A 429 6.21 -8.65 -14.99
CA GLY A 429 5.95 -8.19 -16.34
C GLY A 429 6.13 -9.32 -17.35
N GLY A 430 5.35 -9.29 -18.43
CA GLY A 430 5.64 -10.14 -19.59
C GLY A 430 7.00 -9.74 -20.20
N SER A 431 7.65 -10.66 -20.92
CA SER A 431 8.68 -10.27 -21.88
C SER A 431 8.08 -9.20 -22.81
N PRO A 432 8.78 -8.10 -23.14
CA PRO A 432 8.25 -7.08 -24.03
C PRO A 432 7.67 -7.75 -25.28
N ASP A 433 6.39 -7.53 -25.52
CA ASP A 433 5.65 -8.14 -26.61
C ASP A 433 6.31 -7.72 -27.93
N THR A 434 7.12 -8.60 -28.54
CA THR A 434 7.66 -8.40 -29.90
C THR A 434 6.58 -8.60 -30.97
N SER A 435 5.30 -8.46 -30.62
CA SER A 435 4.14 -8.81 -31.44
C SER A 435 3.43 -7.58 -32.02
N ILE A 436 3.95 -6.36 -31.82
CA ILE A 436 3.57 -5.19 -32.61
C ILE A 436 4.50 -5.17 -33.84
N PRO A 437 4.04 -5.49 -35.06
CA PRO A 437 4.86 -5.29 -36.24
C PRO A 437 4.98 -3.77 -36.44
N ASP A 438 6.21 -3.27 -36.53
CA ASP A 438 6.52 -1.94 -37.04
C ASP A 438 5.79 -1.74 -38.38
N ALA A 439 4.67 -1.04 -38.33
CA ALA A 439 3.90 -0.69 -39.51
C ALA A 439 4.52 0.51 -40.20
N GLN A 440 5.80 0.42 -40.60
CA GLN A 440 6.41 1.31 -41.59
C GLN A 440 7.56 0.59 -42.31
N GLN A 441 7.24 -0.17 -43.36
CA GLN A 441 8.12 -0.25 -44.53
C GLN A 441 7.27 -0.13 -45.78
N GLY A 442 7.43 1.03 -46.41
CA GLY A 442 6.61 1.50 -47.52
C GLY A 442 6.66 0.59 -48.75
N GLU A 443 5.50 0.50 -49.39
CA GLU A 443 5.37 0.11 -50.78
C GLU A 443 6.26 1.02 -51.65
N ARG A 444 7.37 0.46 -52.12
CA ARG A 444 7.98 0.88 -53.39
C ARG A 444 7.74 -0.22 -54.40
N GLU A 445 6.62 -0.10 -55.10
CA GLU A 445 6.53 -0.61 -56.47
C GLU A 445 7.62 0.05 -57.32
N GLN A 446 8.64 -0.72 -57.72
CA GLN A 446 9.34 -0.48 -58.99
C GLN A 446 9.63 -1.81 -59.66
N GLY A 447 9.21 -1.90 -60.93
CA GLY A 447 9.09 -3.11 -61.70
C GLY A 447 10.41 -3.81 -62.05
N GLY A 448 10.32 -5.13 -62.16
CA GLY A 448 11.39 -6.03 -62.59
C GLY A 448 10.89 -7.02 -63.63
N THR A 449 11.23 -6.70 -64.87
CA THR A 449 10.95 -7.24 -66.20
C THR A 449 10.93 -8.76 -66.40
N LYS A 450 10.06 -9.17 -67.33
CA LYS A 450 9.91 -10.48 -67.98
C LYS A 450 11.24 -11.15 -68.37
N ARG A 451 11.32 -12.45 -68.12
CA ARG A 451 12.17 -13.39 -68.87
C ARG A 451 11.76 -13.40 -70.34
N GLY A 452 12.70 -13.05 -71.21
CA GLY A 452 12.66 -13.30 -72.65
C GLY A 452 14.08 -13.47 -73.14
N GLY A 453 14.50 -14.71 -73.36
CA GLY A 453 15.70 -15.01 -74.13
C GLY A 453 15.42 -14.83 -75.61
N GLY A 454 16.39 -14.28 -76.34
CA GLY A 454 16.31 -14.13 -77.80
C GLY A 454 17.34 -13.15 -78.34
N GLU A 455 18.49 -13.70 -78.71
CA GLU A 455 19.30 -13.42 -79.92
C GLU A 455 19.76 -11.98 -80.30
N PHE A 456 21.09 -11.89 -80.49
CA PHE A 456 21.85 -11.23 -81.58
C PHE A 456 21.25 -9.93 -82.20
N ILE A 457 21.94 -8.79 -82.27
CA ILE A 457 23.30 -8.46 -82.76
C ILE A 457 23.73 -7.13 -82.12
#